data_AF-A0A078B3U6-F1
#
_entry.id   AF-A0A078B3U6-F1
#
_cell.length_a   1.000
_cell.length_b   1.000
_cell.length_c   1.000
_cell.angle_alpha   90.00
_cell.angle_beta   90.00
_cell.angle_gamma   90.00
#
_symmetry.space_group_name_H-M   'P 1'
#
loop_
_entity.id
_entity.type
_entity.pdbx_description
1 polymer ?
#
loop_
_entity_poly.entity_id
_entity_poly.type
_entity_poly.pdbx_seq_one_letter_code
_entity_poly.pdbx_strand_id
1 'polypeptide(L)'
;MATKLLEKRMQYLKDFKEEEKKLEEKKKQMQEEMKGGNYKIKPQDNFQDIDVVPTSHELISGQQPFLRQMPVKGDFDDTHDYLDIVYRLLREDAIRPLREGIDVMKRFKPQQSPELNNYQQIKQLNRQLREAGVRLYQSAYLQYLSFTRNSPDVAITLRIYEKGRQNWNASKRLLPGSLMILSKDNFKTLNFFLVCDRDAQKMAITSSKYNYVEIKVQHISNEISQNRVIEQFDSDDSDDDQYMRQLYSERESPVLDFYLQHKENQLKIIESTAYFESYNHVLKKLKLIDKWENLPFADYLTGQIKKDIQQPIIFQQLQDQNKRVKFLEAITKSIQKANFDKNQAAALNTCMFKELAIIQGPPGTGKTYVGEHFVRILMETKQFWKKEKGPILLVCYTNHALDQFLNLIKKYTKNFVRMGGRKELSNSVKPAWLDKLLLKEQRCQRYFSQYCDRIQSFSKISSQQNIFKTKI
;
A
#
# COMPACT_ATOMS: atom_id res chain seq x y z
N MET A 1 -28.50 -20.86 -59.09
CA MET A 1 -28.45 -20.92 -57.60
C MET A 1 -27.15 -21.56 -57.09
N ALA A 2 -26.72 -22.70 -57.66
CA ALA A 2 -25.50 -23.41 -57.23
C ALA A 2 -24.18 -22.60 -57.39
N THR A 3 -24.05 -21.78 -58.43
CA THR A 3 -22.86 -20.95 -58.69
C THR A 3 -22.64 -19.86 -57.64
N LYS A 4 -23.70 -19.13 -57.25
CA LYS A 4 -23.65 -18.14 -56.16
C LYS A 4 -23.28 -18.75 -54.79
N LEU A 5 -23.61 -20.01 -54.56
CA LEU A 5 -23.30 -20.71 -53.32
C LEU A 5 -21.81 -21.12 -53.26
N LEU A 6 -21.25 -21.54 -54.40
CA LEU A 6 -19.83 -21.84 -54.57
C LEU A 6 -18.96 -20.60 -54.39
N GLU A 7 -19.35 -19.46 -54.95
CA GLU A 7 -18.64 -18.18 -54.79
C GLU A 7 -18.59 -17.73 -53.32
N LYS A 8 -19.73 -17.79 -52.60
CA LYS A 8 -19.76 -17.48 -51.16
C LYS A 8 -18.85 -18.39 -50.35
N ARG A 9 -18.80 -19.69 -50.68
CA ARG A 9 -17.95 -20.66 -49.99
C ARG A 9 -16.46 -20.41 -50.26
N MET A 10 -16.11 -20.01 -51.48
CA MET A 10 -14.73 -19.61 -51.82
C MET A 10 -14.31 -18.32 -51.14
N GLN A 11 -15.21 -17.35 -51.01
CA GLN A 11 -14.93 -16.11 -50.27
C GLN A 11 -14.67 -16.41 -48.79
N TYR A 12 -15.54 -17.19 -48.15
CA TYR A 12 -15.37 -17.57 -46.75
C TYR A 12 -14.04 -18.29 -46.48
N LEU A 13 -13.60 -19.17 -47.40
CA LEU A 13 -12.31 -19.85 -47.30
C LEU A 13 -11.11 -18.91 -47.48
N LYS A 14 -11.25 -17.83 -48.26
CA LYS A 14 -10.21 -16.79 -48.39
C LYS A 14 -10.13 -15.95 -47.12
N ASP A 15 -11.28 -15.51 -46.61
CA ASP A 15 -11.36 -14.70 -45.38
C ASP A 15 -10.80 -15.49 -44.19
N PHE A 16 -11.13 -16.79 -44.06
CA PHE A 16 -10.58 -17.68 -43.03
C PHE A 16 -9.06 -17.84 -43.13
N LYS A 17 -8.52 -17.99 -44.35
CA LYS A 17 -7.06 -18.08 -44.57
C LYS A 17 -6.35 -16.77 -44.27
N GLU A 18 -6.96 -15.62 -44.55
CA GLU A 18 -6.41 -14.31 -44.16
C GLU A 18 -6.42 -14.13 -42.64
N GLU A 19 -7.46 -14.57 -41.93
CA GLU A 19 -7.48 -14.57 -40.47
C GLU A 19 -6.41 -15.48 -39.86
N GLU A 20 -6.23 -16.70 -40.39
CA GLU A 20 -5.15 -17.60 -39.96
C GLU A 20 -3.78 -16.97 -40.16
N LYS A 21 -3.56 -16.33 -41.31
CA LYS A 21 -2.29 -15.67 -41.63
C LYS A 21 -2.02 -14.48 -40.69
N LYS A 22 -3.02 -13.65 -40.41
CA LYS A 22 -2.93 -12.57 -39.40
C LYS A 22 -2.65 -13.11 -38.00
N LEU A 23 -3.22 -14.26 -37.64
CA LEU A 23 -2.99 -14.93 -36.36
C LEU A 23 -1.56 -15.49 -36.28
N GLU A 24 -1.04 -16.09 -37.35
CA GLU A 24 0.34 -16.56 -37.44
C GLU A 24 1.36 -15.43 -37.41
N GLU A 25 1.10 -14.32 -38.11
CA GLU A 25 1.95 -13.12 -38.06
C GLU A 25 1.97 -12.53 -36.65
N LYS A 26 0.81 -12.40 -35.98
CA LYS A 26 0.75 -12.01 -34.56
C LYS A 26 1.53 -12.97 -33.68
N LYS A 27 1.40 -14.30 -33.86
CA LYS A 27 2.15 -15.30 -33.09
C LYS A 27 3.66 -15.20 -33.31
N LYS A 28 4.11 -14.98 -34.55
CA LYS A 28 5.54 -14.78 -34.87
C LYS A 28 6.08 -13.50 -34.25
N GLN A 29 5.33 -12.40 -34.33
CA GLN A 29 5.68 -11.13 -33.71
C GLN A 29 5.79 -11.27 -32.19
N MET A 30 4.83 -11.95 -31.55
CA MET A 30 4.87 -12.27 -30.12
C MET A 30 6.07 -13.15 -29.74
N GLN A 31 6.45 -14.12 -30.60
CA GLN A 31 7.61 -14.99 -30.39
C GLN A 31 8.94 -14.24 -30.55
N GLU A 32 9.04 -13.30 -31.49
CA GLU A 32 10.21 -12.43 -31.66
C GLU A 32 10.33 -11.41 -30.51
N GLU A 33 9.23 -10.84 -30.05
CA GLU A 33 9.19 -9.97 -28.87
C GLU A 33 9.61 -10.72 -27.60
N MET A 34 9.23 -11.99 -27.46
CA MET A 34 9.66 -12.84 -26.33
C MET A 34 11.18 -13.11 -26.33
N LYS A 35 11.87 -13.11 -27.48
CA LYS A 35 13.34 -13.26 -27.52
C LYS A 35 14.07 -12.07 -26.89
N GLY A 36 13.44 -10.90 -26.85
CA GLY A 36 13.96 -9.69 -26.20
C GLY A 36 13.63 -9.55 -24.71
N GLY A 37 12.90 -10.52 -24.13
CA GLY A 37 12.30 -10.41 -22.80
C GLY A 37 10.90 -9.78 -22.86
N ASN A 38 9.98 -10.27 -22.05
CA ASN A 38 8.57 -9.86 -22.09
C ASN A 38 8.32 -8.38 -21.71
N TYR A 39 9.35 -7.66 -21.26
CA TYR A 39 9.24 -6.26 -20.84
C TYR A 39 8.96 -5.30 -22.01
N LYS A 40 9.31 -5.70 -23.23
CA LYS A 40 9.02 -4.95 -24.47
C LYS A 40 7.57 -5.07 -24.93
N ILE A 41 6.83 -6.06 -24.43
CA ILE A 41 5.42 -6.25 -24.77
C ILE A 41 4.63 -5.15 -24.07
N LYS A 42 3.97 -4.27 -24.83
CA LYS A 42 3.16 -3.20 -24.25
C LYS A 42 1.87 -3.75 -23.65
N PRO A 43 1.45 -3.27 -22.46
CA PRO A 43 0.18 -3.66 -21.88
C PRO A 43 -0.99 -3.18 -22.74
N GLN A 44 -2.12 -3.89 -22.67
CA GLN A 44 -3.36 -3.49 -23.36
C GLN A 44 -4.15 -2.42 -22.59
N ASP A 45 -3.92 -2.35 -21.28
CA ASP A 45 -4.55 -1.46 -20.32
C ASP A 45 -3.53 -0.50 -19.69
N ASN A 46 -4.00 0.65 -19.20
CA ASN A 46 -3.15 1.61 -18.49
C ASN A 46 -3.17 1.32 -16.99
N PHE A 47 -2.00 1.27 -16.34
CA PHE A 47 -1.92 1.05 -14.89
C PHE A 47 -2.63 2.14 -14.07
N GLN A 48 -2.82 3.33 -14.64
CA GLN A 48 -3.60 4.42 -14.03
C GLN A 48 -5.04 4.01 -13.72
N ASP A 49 -5.60 3.10 -14.50
CA ASP A 49 -6.99 2.67 -14.38
C ASP A 49 -7.14 1.41 -13.50
N ILE A 50 -6.02 0.76 -13.14
CA ILE A 50 -6.03 -0.47 -12.34
C ILE A 50 -6.19 -0.13 -10.85
N ASP A 51 -7.26 -0.56 -10.20
CA ASP A 51 -7.43 -0.30 -8.77
C ASP A 51 -6.38 -1.00 -7.90
N VAL A 52 -5.97 -0.36 -6.81
CA VAL A 52 -5.01 -0.94 -5.86
C VAL A 52 -5.58 -2.18 -5.17
N VAL A 53 -6.85 -2.08 -4.74
CA VAL A 53 -7.59 -3.21 -4.16
C VAL A 53 -8.03 -4.11 -5.30
N PRO A 54 -7.88 -5.44 -5.19
CA PRO A 54 -8.21 -6.35 -6.28
C PRO A 54 -9.72 -6.53 -6.38
N THR A 55 -10.20 -6.81 -7.59
CA THR A 55 -11.57 -7.26 -7.80
C THR A 55 -11.74 -8.73 -7.39
N SER A 56 -12.98 -9.14 -7.09
CA SER A 56 -13.26 -10.56 -6.84
C SER A 56 -12.95 -11.43 -8.07
N HIS A 57 -13.10 -10.88 -9.28
CA HIS A 57 -12.76 -11.58 -10.52
C HIS A 57 -11.26 -11.87 -10.61
N GLU A 58 -10.38 -10.91 -10.28
CA GLU A 58 -8.92 -11.10 -10.26
C GLU A 58 -8.46 -12.19 -9.30
N LEU A 59 -9.16 -12.38 -8.18
CA LEU A 59 -8.81 -13.42 -7.21
C LEU A 59 -9.43 -14.78 -7.56
N ILE A 60 -10.54 -14.80 -8.31
CA ILE A 60 -11.30 -16.02 -8.56
C ILE A 60 -11.00 -16.65 -9.92
N SER A 61 -10.73 -15.86 -10.95
CA SER A 61 -10.65 -16.31 -12.35
C SER A 61 -9.53 -17.31 -12.62
N GLY A 62 -8.48 -17.34 -11.79
CA GLY A 62 -7.28 -18.14 -12.02
C GLY A 62 -6.39 -17.59 -13.14
N GLN A 63 -6.75 -16.44 -13.73
CA GLN A 63 -5.91 -15.76 -14.71
C GLN A 63 -4.70 -15.15 -14.01
N GLN A 64 -3.53 -15.31 -14.62
CA GLN A 64 -2.34 -14.61 -14.17
C GLN A 64 -2.42 -13.15 -14.61
N PRO A 65 -2.04 -12.20 -13.74
CA PRO A 65 -2.00 -10.80 -14.11
C PRO A 65 -0.92 -10.57 -15.17
N PHE A 66 -1.14 -9.58 -16.02
CA PHE A 66 -0.13 -9.14 -16.97
C PHE A 66 1.03 -8.49 -16.21
N LEU A 67 2.20 -9.13 -16.25
CA LEU A 67 3.43 -8.67 -15.59
C LEU A 67 4.59 -8.65 -16.58
N ARG A 68 5.40 -7.59 -16.46
CA ARG A 68 6.61 -7.37 -17.24
C ARG A 68 7.82 -7.53 -16.34
N GLN A 69 8.85 -8.21 -16.83
CA GLN A 69 10.09 -8.37 -16.08
C GLN A 69 10.83 -7.03 -15.99
N MET A 70 11.60 -6.85 -14.91
CA MET A 70 12.50 -5.70 -14.82
C MET A 70 13.62 -5.85 -15.88
N PRO A 71 13.88 -4.83 -16.73
CA PRO A 71 14.95 -4.91 -17.72
C PRO A 71 16.31 -5.16 -17.06
N VAL A 72 17.05 -6.18 -17.51
CA VAL A 72 18.34 -6.56 -16.90
C VAL A 72 19.37 -5.43 -16.92
N LYS A 73 19.36 -4.62 -17.98
CA LYS A 73 20.25 -3.47 -18.14
C LYS A 73 19.67 -2.17 -17.56
N GLY A 74 18.43 -2.20 -17.05
CA GLY A 74 17.71 -1.02 -16.56
C GLY A 74 17.37 -0.01 -17.65
N ASP A 75 17.24 -0.45 -18.90
CA ASP A 75 16.84 0.40 -20.02
C ASP A 75 15.31 0.35 -20.16
N PHE A 76 14.66 1.49 -19.94
CA PHE A 76 13.21 1.67 -20.11
C PHE A 76 12.93 2.61 -21.27
N ASP A 77 11.76 2.48 -21.89
CA ASP A 77 11.40 3.34 -23.02
C ASP A 77 11.23 4.80 -22.58
N ASP A 78 10.52 5.01 -21.48
CA ASP A 78 10.27 6.32 -20.86
C ASP A 78 9.89 6.16 -19.38
N THR A 79 9.54 7.27 -18.73
CA THR A 79 9.13 7.29 -17.33
C THR A 79 7.80 6.57 -17.09
N HIS A 80 6.88 6.61 -18.05
CA HIS A 80 5.58 5.92 -17.95
C HIS A 80 5.78 4.41 -17.97
N ASP A 81 6.64 3.91 -18.86
CA ASP A 81 7.03 2.51 -18.98
C ASP A 81 7.68 1.99 -17.69
N TYR A 82 8.61 2.77 -17.12
CA TYR A 82 9.21 2.49 -15.81
C TYR A 82 8.14 2.39 -14.71
N LEU A 83 7.24 3.37 -14.61
CA LEU A 83 6.21 3.41 -13.57
C LEU A 83 5.19 2.28 -13.71
N ASP A 84 4.80 1.90 -14.94
CA ASP A 84 3.89 0.77 -15.19
C ASP A 84 4.50 -0.55 -14.69
N ILE A 85 5.76 -0.84 -15.04
CA ILE A 85 6.45 -2.06 -14.60
C ILE A 85 6.51 -2.10 -13.06
N VAL A 86 6.95 -0.99 -12.44
CA VAL A 86 7.07 -0.90 -10.98
C VAL A 86 5.71 -1.04 -10.30
N TYR A 87 4.67 -0.37 -10.82
CA TYR A 87 3.33 -0.44 -10.27
C TYR A 87 2.78 -1.87 -10.31
N ARG A 88 2.82 -2.53 -11.47
CA ARG A 88 2.26 -3.88 -11.65
C ARG A 88 2.98 -4.92 -10.78
N LEU A 89 4.30 -4.84 -10.69
CA LEU A 89 5.10 -5.74 -9.85
C LEU A 89 4.82 -5.52 -8.35
N LEU A 90 4.76 -4.26 -7.88
CA LEU A 90 4.48 -3.96 -6.48
C LEU A 90 3.04 -4.33 -6.09
N ARG A 91 2.08 -4.06 -6.98
CA ARG A 91 0.68 -4.48 -6.77
C ARG A 91 0.58 -5.99 -6.69
N GLU A 92 1.28 -6.70 -7.57
CA GLU A 92 1.28 -8.16 -7.53
C GLU A 92 1.82 -8.70 -6.21
N ASP A 93 2.91 -8.15 -5.71
CA ASP A 93 3.49 -8.58 -4.43
C ASP A 93 2.51 -8.41 -3.25
N ALA A 94 1.66 -7.38 -3.29
CA ALA A 94 0.61 -7.15 -2.30
C ALA A 94 -0.60 -8.11 -2.44
N ILE A 95 -0.98 -8.44 -3.67
CA ILE A 95 -2.24 -9.16 -3.98
C ILE A 95 -2.05 -10.67 -4.11
N ARG A 96 -0.88 -11.13 -4.59
CA ARG A 96 -0.56 -12.55 -4.77
C ARG A 96 -0.93 -13.42 -3.56
N PRO A 97 -0.61 -13.03 -2.30
CA PRO A 97 -0.95 -13.87 -1.16
C PRO A 97 -2.46 -14.14 -1.04
N LEU A 98 -3.30 -13.14 -1.30
CA LEU A 98 -4.75 -13.32 -1.28
C LEU A 98 -5.19 -14.27 -2.39
N ARG A 99 -4.68 -14.10 -3.62
CA ARG A 99 -5.03 -14.97 -4.76
C ARG A 99 -4.67 -16.43 -4.48
N GLU A 100 -3.43 -16.69 -4.06
CA GLU A 100 -2.97 -18.03 -3.71
C GLU A 100 -3.74 -18.61 -2.53
N GLY A 101 -4.04 -17.79 -1.52
CA GLY A 101 -4.86 -18.16 -0.37
C GLY A 101 -6.27 -18.61 -0.75
N ILE A 102 -6.93 -17.89 -1.66
CA ILE A 102 -8.24 -18.26 -2.20
C ILE A 102 -8.15 -19.57 -3.00
N ASP A 103 -7.12 -19.74 -3.82
CA ASP A 103 -6.90 -20.97 -4.58
C ASP A 103 -6.71 -22.19 -3.67
N VAL A 104 -5.95 -22.05 -2.57
CA VAL A 104 -5.83 -23.08 -1.53
C VAL A 104 -7.21 -23.41 -0.94
N MET A 105 -8.01 -22.39 -0.60
CA MET A 105 -9.36 -22.60 -0.05
C MET A 105 -10.29 -23.32 -1.02
N LYS A 106 -10.24 -23.02 -2.32
CA LYS A 106 -11.06 -23.67 -3.35
C LYS A 106 -10.67 -25.12 -3.59
N ARG A 107 -9.36 -25.41 -3.59
CA ARG A 107 -8.83 -26.77 -3.80
C ARG A 107 -9.03 -27.65 -2.59
N PHE A 108 -9.13 -27.06 -1.40
CA PHE A 108 -9.38 -27.79 -0.17
C PHE A 108 -10.78 -28.43 -0.19
N LYS A 109 -10.83 -29.71 -0.55
CA LYS A 109 -11.98 -30.58 -0.32
C LYS A 109 -11.72 -31.34 0.98
N PRO A 110 -12.52 -31.17 2.04
CA PRO A 110 -12.41 -32.04 3.20
C PRO A 110 -12.66 -33.47 2.72
N GLN A 111 -11.60 -34.29 2.70
CA GLN A 111 -11.72 -35.68 2.29
C GLN A 111 -12.58 -36.40 3.33
N GLN A 112 -13.63 -37.10 2.87
CA GLN A 112 -14.37 -38.08 3.67
C GLN A 112 -13.57 -39.39 3.86
N SER A 113 -12.23 -39.33 3.76
CA SER A 113 -11.38 -40.50 3.95
C SER A 113 -11.27 -40.77 5.46
N PRO A 114 -11.68 -41.95 5.95
CA PRO A 114 -11.66 -42.30 7.37
C PRO A 114 -10.24 -42.42 7.99
N GLU A 115 -9.18 -42.22 7.18
CA GLU A 115 -7.78 -42.48 7.56
C GLU A 115 -7.05 -41.25 8.16
N LEU A 116 -7.53 -40.02 7.93
CA LEU A 116 -6.89 -38.79 8.41
C LEU A 116 -7.74 -38.08 9.46
N ASN A 117 -7.23 -37.97 10.68
CA ASN A 117 -7.88 -37.23 11.76
C ASN A 117 -8.15 -35.77 11.33
N ASN A 118 -9.35 -35.24 11.61
CA ASN A 118 -9.76 -33.85 11.33
C ASN A 118 -8.70 -32.81 11.75
N TYR A 119 -7.96 -33.07 12.83
CA TYR A 119 -6.87 -32.22 13.28
C TYR A 119 -5.73 -32.11 12.26
N GLN A 120 -5.32 -33.22 11.65
CA GLN A 120 -4.22 -33.26 10.67
C GLN A 120 -4.60 -32.51 9.39
N GLN A 121 -5.85 -32.66 8.93
CA GLN A 121 -6.36 -31.93 7.77
C GLN A 121 -6.34 -30.41 7.98
N ILE A 122 -6.80 -29.94 9.16
CA ILE A 122 -6.77 -28.51 9.52
C ILE A 122 -5.33 -28.00 9.64
N LYS A 123 -4.42 -28.81 10.19
CA LYS A 123 -2.99 -28.46 10.31
C LYS A 123 -2.34 -28.30 8.94
N GLN A 124 -2.64 -29.19 8.00
CA GLN A 124 -2.15 -29.13 6.62
C GLN A 124 -2.70 -27.90 5.88
N LEU A 125 -4.00 -27.65 5.97
CA LEU A 125 -4.62 -26.45 5.38
C LEU A 125 -3.96 -25.16 5.91
N ASN A 126 -3.81 -25.04 7.23
CA ASN A 126 -3.17 -23.88 7.83
C ASN A 126 -1.69 -23.73 7.42
N ARG A 127 -0.99 -24.83 7.10
CA ARG A 127 0.38 -24.77 6.57
C ARG A 127 0.39 -24.22 5.14
N GLN A 128 -0.45 -24.76 4.26
CA GLN A 128 -0.56 -24.30 2.87
C GLN A 128 -0.95 -22.82 2.79
N LEU A 129 -1.89 -22.38 3.63
CA LEU A 129 -2.28 -20.97 3.71
C LEU A 129 -1.13 -20.07 4.17
N ARG A 130 -0.29 -20.52 5.11
CA ARG A 130 0.91 -19.76 5.52
C ARG A 130 1.96 -19.70 4.41
N GLU A 131 2.13 -20.78 3.67
CA GLU A 131 3.03 -20.84 2.51
C GLU A 131 2.55 -19.89 1.41
N ALA A 132 1.24 -19.80 1.19
CA ALA A 132 0.59 -18.79 0.34
C ALA A 132 0.60 -17.37 0.93
N GLY A 133 1.17 -17.15 2.12
CA GLY A 133 1.27 -15.81 2.72
C GLY A 133 -0.05 -15.24 3.27
N VAL A 134 -1.00 -16.09 3.69
CA VAL A 134 -2.25 -15.67 4.32
C VAL A 134 -2.52 -16.34 5.67
N ARG A 135 -3.46 -15.78 6.42
CA ARG A 135 -3.96 -16.34 7.68
C ARG A 135 -5.47 -16.50 7.62
N LEU A 136 -5.96 -17.67 8.03
CA LEU A 136 -7.39 -17.99 8.10
C LEU A 136 -7.90 -17.88 9.54
N TYR A 137 -8.99 -17.15 9.71
CA TYR A 137 -9.80 -17.15 10.93
C TYR A 137 -11.15 -17.77 10.62
N GLN A 138 -11.51 -18.82 11.36
CA GLN A 138 -12.68 -19.66 11.03
C GLN A 138 -13.99 -19.17 11.65
N SER A 139 -13.91 -18.35 12.69
CA SER A 139 -15.06 -18.00 13.53
C SER A 139 -15.01 -16.51 13.86
N ALA A 140 -15.68 -15.71 13.05
CA ALA A 140 -15.86 -14.29 13.29
C ALA A 140 -17.32 -13.88 13.19
N TYR A 141 -17.71 -12.88 14.00
CA TYR A 141 -19.07 -12.36 14.07
C TYR A 141 -19.05 -10.84 14.09
N LEU A 142 -19.96 -10.23 13.33
CA LEU A 142 -20.17 -8.78 13.40
C LEU A 142 -20.85 -8.46 14.74
N GLN A 143 -20.40 -7.40 15.43
CA GLN A 143 -20.93 -7.04 16.74
C GLN A 143 -21.81 -5.79 16.67
N TYR A 144 -21.19 -4.65 16.38
CA TYR A 144 -21.88 -3.37 16.30
C TYR A 144 -21.15 -2.43 15.37
N LEU A 145 -21.89 -1.44 14.86
CA LEU A 145 -21.33 -0.33 14.10
C LEU A 145 -20.66 0.66 15.05
N SER A 146 -19.54 1.22 14.62
CA SER A 146 -18.72 2.15 15.39
C SER A 146 -18.07 3.17 14.47
N PHE A 147 -17.52 4.23 15.04
CA PHE A 147 -16.70 5.20 14.32
C PHE A 147 -15.26 5.15 14.84
N THR A 148 -14.30 5.48 13.97
CA THR A 148 -12.88 5.52 14.32
C THR A 148 -12.25 6.80 13.79
N ARG A 149 -11.14 7.24 14.41
CA ARG A 149 -10.38 8.40 13.90
C ARG A 149 -9.64 8.09 12.60
N ASN A 150 -9.44 6.81 12.31
CA ASN A 150 -8.62 6.32 11.20
C ASN A 150 -9.44 6.03 9.95
N SER A 151 -10.76 6.17 10.01
CA SER A 151 -11.67 5.92 8.89
C SER A 151 -12.69 7.05 8.80
N PRO A 152 -12.90 7.62 7.59
CA PRO A 152 -13.94 8.62 7.38
C PRO A 152 -15.36 8.03 7.35
N ASP A 153 -15.49 6.70 7.36
CA ASP A 153 -16.75 5.98 7.21
C ASP A 153 -17.08 5.15 8.48
N VAL A 154 -18.29 4.59 8.52
CA VAL A 154 -18.72 3.66 9.56
C VAL A 154 -17.82 2.43 9.55
N ALA A 155 -17.30 2.07 10.73
CA ALA A 155 -16.55 0.84 10.95
C ALA A 155 -17.42 -0.22 11.63
N ILE A 156 -17.20 -1.49 11.32
CA ILE A 156 -17.82 -2.62 11.99
C ILE A 156 -16.85 -3.17 13.04
N THR A 157 -17.31 -3.35 14.28
CA THR A 157 -16.57 -4.13 15.28
C THR A 157 -16.74 -5.61 14.97
N LEU A 158 -15.62 -6.28 14.73
CA LEU A 158 -15.55 -7.69 14.38
C LEU A 158 -14.95 -8.47 15.55
N ARG A 159 -15.71 -9.42 16.10
CA ARG A 159 -15.23 -10.35 17.12
C ARG A 159 -14.73 -11.62 16.45
N ILE A 160 -13.49 -12.01 16.72
CA ILE A 160 -12.82 -13.17 16.14
C ILE A 160 -12.47 -14.13 17.26
N TYR A 161 -13.02 -15.35 17.21
CA TYR A 161 -12.74 -16.40 18.18
C TYR A 161 -11.47 -17.17 17.80
N GLU A 162 -10.62 -17.42 18.80
CA GLU A 162 -9.33 -18.08 18.64
C GLU A 162 -9.33 -19.45 19.30
N LYS A 163 -8.65 -20.42 18.67
CA LYS A 163 -8.47 -21.78 19.22
C LYS A 163 -7.16 -21.94 20.02
N GLY A 164 -6.38 -20.87 20.21
CA GLY A 164 -5.10 -20.92 20.91
C GLY A 164 -4.64 -19.54 21.37
N ARG A 165 -3.61 -19.51 22.22
CA ARG A 165 -3.09 -18.26 22.81
C ARG A 165 -2.06 -17.61 21.89
N GLN A 166 -2.22 -16.31 21.64
CA GLN A 166 -1.29 -15.50 20.86
C GLN A 166 -0.78 -14.34 21.71
N ASN A 167 0.50 -13.98 21.55
CA ASN A 167 1.02 -12.75 22.16
C ASN A 167 0.62 -11.54 21.30
N TRP A 168 -0.58 -11.02 21.54
CA TRP A 168 -1.14 -9.90 20.78
C TRP A 168 -0.34 -8.60 20.87
N ASN A 169 0.39 -8.38 21.97
CA ASN A 169 1.26 -7.20 22.15
C ASN A 169 2.44 -7.18 21.16
N ALA A 170 2.98 -8.34 20.82
CA ALA A 170 4.07 -8.49 19.86
C ALA A 170 3.60 -8.84 18.44
N SER A 171 2.35 -9.30 18.30
CA SER A 171 1.79 -9.80 17.04
C SER A 171 1.65 -8.71 15.98
N LYS A 172 2.06 -9.04 14.74
CA LYS A 172 1.82 -8.25 13.52
C LYS A 172 0.52 -8.63 12.79
N ARG A 173 -0.35 -9.42 13.41
CA ARG A 173 -1.65 -9.81 12.84
C ARG A 173 -2.69 -8.72 13.05
N LEU A 174 -3.57 -8.54 12.07
CA LEU A 174 -4.71 -7.62 12.09
C LEU A 174 -4.26 -6.18 12.38
N LEU A 175 -3.11 -5.78 11.85
CA LEU A 175 -2.63 -4.41 12.01
C LEU A 175 -3.58 -3.43 11.31
N PRO A 176 -3.75 -2.19 11.81
CA PRO A 176 -4.48 -1.17 11.07
C PRO A 176 -3.87 -1.01 9.67
N GLY A 177 -4.71 -1.03 8.62
CA GLY A 177 -4.30 -1.04 7.23
C GLY A 177 -3.99 -2.42 6.63
N SER A 178 -4.17 -3.51 7.38
CA SER A 178 -4.19 -4.87 6.83
C SER A 178 -5.43 -5.08 5.96
N LEU A 179 -5.23 -5.61 4.74
CA LEU A 179 -6.32 -6.02 3.84
C LEU A 179 -6.80 -7.43 4.18
N MET A 180 -8.12 -7.58 4.27
CA MET A 180 -8.79 -8.81 4.66
C MET A 180 -10.00 -9.09 3.77
N ILE A 181 -10.35 -10.37 3.65
CA ILE A 181 -11.54 -10.83 2.95
C ILE A 181 -12.45 -11.55 3.92
N LEU A 182 -13.70 -11.12 4.02
CA LEU A 182 -14.75 -11.76 4.80
C LEU A 182 -15.70 -12.54 3.87
N SER A 183 -16.06 -13.76 4.29
CA SER A 183 -16.96 -14.62 3.52
C SER A 183 -17.79 -15.53 4.43
N LYS A 184 -19.06 -15.71 4.08
CA LYS A 184 -19.96 -16.70 4.73
C LYS A 184 -19.94 -18.08 4.07
N ASP A 185 -19.43 -18.19 2.84
CA ASP A 185 -19.67 -19.33 1.95
C ASP A 185 -18.37 -20.01 1.47
N ASN A 186 -17.34 -20.00 2.32
CA ASN A 186 -15.99 -20.51 2.01
C ASN A 186 -15.32 -19.78 0.84
N PHE A 187 -15.45 -18.46 0.80
CA PHE A 187 -14.80 -17.58 -0.19
C PHE A 187 -15.30 -17.81 -1.62
N LYS A 188 -16.59 -18.15 -1.79
CA LYS A 188 -17.27 -18.01 -3.09
C LYS A 188 -17.66 -16.54 -3.31
N THR A 189 -18.16 -15.90 -2.27
CA THR A 189 -18.34 -14.44 -2.18
C THR A 189 -17.17 -13.83 -1.41
N LEU A 190 -16.57 -12.79 -1.98
CA LEU A 190 -15.43 -12.08 -1.41
C LEU A 190 -15.85 -10.65 -1.08
N ASN A 191 -15.77 -10.28 0.20
CA ASN A 191 -16.05 -8.92 0.66
C ASN A 191 -14.77 -8.36 1.27
N PHE A 192 -14.29 -7.23 0.75
CA PHE A 192 -12.98 -6.67 1.10
C PHE A 192 -13.11 -5.70 2.27
N PHE A 193 -12.18 -5.79 3.21
CA PHE A 193 -12.14 -4.98 4.42
C PHE A 193 -10.72 -4.50 4.72
N LEU A 194 -10.59 -3.29 5.23
CA LEU A 194 -9.38 -2.81 5.90
C LEU A 194 -9.58 -2.83 7.41
N VAL A 195 -8.56 -3.21 8.15
CA VAL A 195 -8.55 -2.98 9.60
C VAL A 195 -8.33 -1.49 9.87
N CYS A 196 -9.25 -0.85 10.57
CA CYS A 196 -9.12 0.58 10.94
C CYS A 196 -8.38 0.75 12.26
N ASP A 197 -8.63 -0.16 13.20
CA ASP A 197 -8.14 -0.05 14.56
C ASP A 197 -8.06 -1.41 15.24
N ARG A 198 -7.04 -1.58 16.09
CA ARG A 198 -6.91 -2.70 17.02
C ARG A 198 -6.20 -2.25 18.31
N ASP A 199 -6.70 -2.74 19.44
CA ASP A 199 -6.10 -2.48 20.74
C ASP A 199 -5.37 -3.74 21.23
N ALA A 200 -4.05 -3.77 21.03
CA ALA A 200 -3.25 -4.96 21.33
C ALA A 200 -3.31 -5.40 22.81
N GLN A 201 -3.43 -4.44 23.75
CA GLN A 201 -3.54 -4.74 25.17
C GLN A 201 -4.89 -5.37 25.49
N LYS A 202 -6.00 -4.78 24.99
CA LYS A 202 -7.34 -5.38 25.14
C LYS A 202 -7.44 -6.73 24.47
N MET A 203 -6.85 -6.90 23.29
CA MET A 203 -6.79 -8.18 22.59
C MET A 203 -6.03 -9.24 23.41
N ALA A 204 -4.91 -8.88 24.04
CA ALA A 204 -4.17 -9.80 24.90
C ALA A 204 -5.02 -10.28 26.10
N ILE A 205 -5.77 -9.36 26.73
CA ILE A 205 -6.65 -9.67 27.87
C ILE A 205 -7.82 -10.55 27.41
N THR A 206 -8.53 -10.15 26.37
CA THR A 206 -9.73 -10.84 25.86
C THR A 206 -9.40 -12.22 25.27
N SER A 207 -8.27 -12.34 24.56
CA SER A 207 -7.79 -13.62 24.03
C SER A 207 -7.48 -14.60 25.16
N SER A 208 -6.80 -14.14 26.23
CA SER A 208 -6.45 -15.01 27.37
C SER A 208 -7.66 -15.43 28.21
N LYS A 209 -8.61 -14.51 28.43
CA LYS A 209 -9.74 -14.74 29.35
C LYS A 209 -10.96 -15.35 28.67
N TYR A 210 -11.23 -14.99 27.41
CA TYR A 210 -12.47 -15.31 26.71
C TYR A 210 -12.24 -15.97 25.34
N ASN A 211 -10.99 -16.23 24.93
CA ASN A 211 -10.63 -16.85 23.65
C ASN A 211 -11.17 -16.10 22.43
N TYR A 212 -11.29 -14.77 22.50
CA TYR A 212 -11.62 -13.93 21.35
C TYR A 212 -10.83 -12.64 21.35
N VAL A 213 -10.77 -12.01 20.19
CA VAL A 213 -10.28 -10.64 20.01
C VAL A 213 -11.27 -9.80 19.23
N GLU A 214 -11.20 -8.48 19.43
CA GLU A 214 -12.02 -7.53 18.70
C GLU A 214 -11.12 -6.55 17.92
N ILE A 215 -11.52 -6.30 16.68
CA ILE A 215 -10.92 -5.30 15.81
C ILE A 215 -12.03 -4.47 15.18
N LYS A 216 -11.68 -3.29 14.68
CA LYS A 216 -12.60 -2.46 13.89
C LYS A 216 -12.19 -2.52 12.43
N VAL A 217 -13.14 -2.76 11.55
CA VAL A 217 -12.91 -2.91 10.11
C VAL A 217 -13.81 -1.98 9.30
N GLN A 218 -13.32 -1.50 8.17
CA GLN A 218 -14.08 -0.73 7.19
C GLN A 218 -14.27 -1.56 5.93
N HIS A 219 -15.49 -1.57 5.41
CA HIS A 219 -15.80 -2.21 4.13
C HIS A 219 -15.21 -1.38 2.98
N ILE A 220 -14.58 -2.06 2.02
CA ILE A 220 -14.14 -1.45 0.78
C ILE A 220 -15.23 -1.75 -0.26
N SER A 221 -16.16 -0.83 -0.48
CA SER A 221 -17.01 -0.90 -1.67
C SER A 221 -16.13 -0.60 -2.89
N ASN A 222 -16.11 -1.50 -3.87
CA ASN A 222 -15.37 -1.34 -5.13
C ASN A 222 -15.98 -0.26 -6.07
N GLU A 223 -16.50 0.82 -5.50
CA GLU A 223 -17.00 1.98 -6.23
C GLU A 223 -16.44 3.26 -5.59
N ILE A 224 -15.48 3.87 -6.29
CA ILE A 224 -15.23 5.31 -6.40
C ILE A 224 -15.63 6.10 -5.13
N SER A 225 -14.90 5.96 -4.03
CA SER A 225 -15.16 6.83 -2.86
C SER A 225 -13.92 7.24 -2.06
N GLN A 226 -12.75 6.64 -2.25
CA GLN A 226 -11.58 7.01 -1.43
C GLN A 226 -10.73 8.14 -2.01
N ASN A 227 -10.72 8.37 -3.33
CA ASN A 227 -9.88 9.42 -3.93
C ASN A 227 -10.56 10.79 -3.94
N ARG A 228 -11.89 10.88 -4.08
CA ARG A 228 -12.60 12.17 -4.06
C ARG A 228 -12.64 12.85 -2.69
N VAL A 229 -12.63 12.05 -1.62
CA VAL A 229 -12.68 12.57 -0.26
C VAL A 229 -11.34 13.18 0.15
N ILE A 230 -10.19 12.68 -0.34
CA ILE A 230 -8.87 13.17 0.08
C ILE A 230 -8.40 14.37 -0.76
N GLU A 231 -8.73 14.44 -2.06
CA GLU A 231 -8.29 15.53 -2.93
C GLU A 231 -9.05 16.86 -2.73
N GLN A 232 -10.16 16.87 -1.98
CA GLN A 232 -10.97 18.08 -1.75
C GLN A 232 -10.90 18.64 -0.32
N PHE A 233 -10.21 17.97 0.61
CA PHE A 233 -9.99 18.49 1.97
C PHE A 233 -8.91 19.59 2.06
N ASP A 234 -8.34 20.01 0.93
CA ASP A 234 -7.41 21.15 0.84
C ASP A 234 -8.12 22.46 0.44
N SER A 235 -9.46 22.49 0.28
CA SER A 235 -10.24 23.72 0.06
C SER A 235 -10.97 24.21 1.33
N ASP A 236 -11.02 25.53 1.51
CA ASP A 236 -11.48 26.22 2.71
C ASP A 236 -12.93 25.89 3.17
N ASP A 237 -13.02 25.03 4.19
CA ASP A 237 -13.85 25.01 5.42
C ASP A 237 -15.33 25.49 5.48
N SER A 238 -16.01 25.86 4.38
CA SER A 238 -17.44 26.26 4.44
C SER A 238 -18.41 25.41 3.62
N ASP A 239 -17.98 24.80 2.51
CA ASP A 239 -18.87 24.01 1.64
C ASP A 239 -18.84 22.49 1.91
N ASP A 240 -17.83 22.00 2.65
CA ASP A 240 -17.65 20.57 2.95
C ASP A 240 -18.80 19.97 3.77
N ASP A 241 -19.38 20.76 4.68
CA ASP A 241 -20.43 20.29 5.60
C ASP A 241 -21.79 20.07 4.89
N GLN A 242 -22.07 20.82 3.84
CA GLN A 242 -23.32 20.68 3.07
C GLN A 242 -23.22 19.53 2.06
N TYR A 243 -22.08 19.41 1.37
CA TYR A 243 -21.85 18.32 0.42
C TYR A 243 -21.77 16.94 1.09
N MET A 244 -21.12 16.84 2.26
CA MET A 244 -21.08 15.59 3.02
C MET A 244 -22.46 15.17 3.51
N ARG A 245 -23.30 16.11 3.97
CA ARG A 245 -24.70 15.82 4.34
C ARG A 245 -25.50 15.25 3.17
N GLN A 246 -25.30 15.80 1.97
CA GLN A 246 -26.00 15.38 0.76
C GLN A 246 -25.54 13.99 0.28
N LEU A 247 -24.22 13.71 0.37
CA LEU A 247 -23.64 12.39 0.05
C LEU A 247 -24.16 11.27 0.95
N TYR A 248 -24.35 11.54 2.25
CA TYR A 248 -24.85 10.56 3.22
C TYR A 248 -26.38 10.43 3.26
N SER A 249 -27.14 11.43 2.80
CA SER A 249 -28.60 11.33 2.70
C SER A 249 -29.05 10.58 1.46
N GLU A 250 -28.28 10.62 0.37
CA GLU A 250 -28.70 10.08 -0.94
C GLU A 250 -28.15 8.68 -1.27
N ARG A 251 -27.10 8.18 -0.59
CA ARG A 251 -26.53 6.85 -0.86
C ARG A 251 -26.84 5.83 0.24
N GLU A 252 -27.29 4.64 -0.19
CA GLU A 252 -27.26 3.41 0.61
C GLU A 252 -25.81 3.16 1.06
N SER A 253 -25.59 2.88 2.35
CA SER A 253 -24.24 2.65 2.88
C SER A 253 -23.89 1.18 2.70
N PRO A 254 -22.91 0.82 1.84
CA PRO A 254 -22.58 -0.58 1.57
C PRO A 254 -22.11 -1.32 2.83
N VAL A 255 -21.53 -0.59 3.78
CA VAL A 255 -21.15 -1.11 5.11
C VAL A 255 -22.40 -1.53 5.90
N LEU A 256 -23.44 -0.70 5.90
CA LEU A 256 -24.69 -0.96 6.61
C LEU A 256 -25.43 -2.15 6.00
N ASP A 257 -25.49 -2.23 4.67
CA ASP A 257 -26.14 -3.34 3.97
C ASP A 257 -25.43 -4.66 4.25
N PHE A 258 -24.10 -4.66 4.17
CA PHE A 258 -23.30 -5.82 4.54
C PHE A 258 -23.55 -6.23 6.00
N TYR A 259 -23.56 -5.26 6.93
CA TYR A 259 -23.80 -5.52 8.35
C TYR A 259 -25.19 -6.12 8.59
N LEU A 260 -26.24 -5.52 8.02
CA LEU A 260 -27.62 -5.99 8.19
C LEU A 260 -27.81 -7.39 7.61
N GLN A 261 -27.21 -7.67 6.46
CA GLN A 261 -27.29 -8.97 5.80
C GLN A 261 -26.53 -10.08 6.54
N HIS A 262 -25.45 -9.74 7.26
CA HIS A 262 -24.52 -10.72 7.82
C HIS A 262 -24.36 -10.70 9.34
N LYS A 263 -25.09 -9.84 10.07
CA LYS A 263 -24.97 -9.68 11.54
C LYS A 263 -25.16 -10.99 12.33
N GLU A 264 -25.97 -11.90 11.82
CA GLU A 264 -26.29 -13.19 12.47
C GLU A 264 -25.44 -14.35 11.95
N ASN A 265 -24.60 -14.12 10.94
CA ASN A 265 -23.81 -15.16 10.31
C ASN A 265 -22.44 -15.33 10.99
N GLN A 266 -22.00 -16.58 11.10
CA GLN A 266 -20.58 -16.87 11.32
C GLN A 266 -19.82 -16.66 10.02
N LEU A 267 -18.78 -15.84 10.06
CA LEU A 267 -17.94 -15.51 8.92
C LEU A 267 -16.54 -16.13 9.05
N LYS A 268 -15.95 -16.45 7.89
CA LYS A 268 -14.53 -16.76 7.75
C LYS A 268 -13.79 -15.56 7.22
N ILE A 269 -12.53 -15.45 7.60
CA ILE A 269 -11.66 -14.35 7.26
C ILE A 269 -10.36 -14.87 6.70
N ILE A 270 -9.91 -14.30 5.59
CA ILE A 270 -8.52 -14.39 5.14
C ILE A 270 -7.85 -13.02 5.32
N GLU A 271 -6.73 -13.00 6.03
CA GLU A 271 -5.84 -11.84 6.18
C GLU A 271 -4.57 -12.07 5.35
N SER A 272 -4.18 -11.08 4.54
CA SER A 272 -2.86 -11.08 3.89
C SER A 272 -1.75 -10.85 4.92
N THR A 273 -0.61 -11.55 4.76
CA THR A 273 0.59 -11.26 5.54
C THR A 273 1.36 -10.05 5.00
N ALA A 274 1.13 -9.66 3.74
CA ALA A 274 1.64 -8.42 3.18
C ALA A 274 0.89 -7.24 3.82
N TYR A 275 1.65 -6.28 4.35
CA TYR A 275 1.07 -5.12 5.02
C TYR A 275 0.52 -4.14 3.97
N PHE A 276 -0.77 -4.25 3.67
CA PHE A 276 -1.38 -3.59 2.52
C PHE A 276 -1.26 -2.06 2.54
N GLU A 277 -1.39 -1.41 3.70
CA GLU A 277 -1.27 0.04 3.83
C GLU A 277 -0.01 0.63 3.19
N SER A 278 1.14 -0.03 3.37
CA SER A 278 2.40 0.45 2.79
C SER A 278 2.37 0.38 1.26
N TYR A 279 1.79 -0.68 0.70
CA TYR A 279 1.64 -0.80 -0.76
C TYR A 279 0.60 0.20 -1.26
N ASN A 280 -0.52 0.37 -0.56
CA ASN A 280 -1.61 1.23 -0.96
C ASN A 280 -1.17 2.69 -1.15
N HIS A 281 -0.43 3.25 -0.18
CA HIS A 281 0.09 4.60 -0.32
C HIS A 281 1.09 4.75 -1.46
N VAL A 282 2.00 3.78 -1.63
CA VAL A 282 3.01 3.81 -2.69
C VAL A 282 2.35 3.70 -4.06
N LEU A 283 1.44 2.74 -4.26
CA LEU A 283 0.76 2.51 -5.53
C LEU A 283 -0.13 3.70 -5.93
N LYS A 284 -0.86 4.30 -4.98
CA LYS A 284 -1.60 5.55 -5.23
C LYS A 284 -0.66 6.69 -5.63
N LYS A 285 0.51 6.79 -5.00
CA LYS A 285 1.47 7.86 -5.32
C LYS A 285 2.14 7.65 -6.67
N LEU A 286 2.47 6.41 -7.06
CA LEU A 286 3.02 6.10 -8.38
C LEU A 286 2.08 6.55 -9.50
N LYS A 287 0.76 6.32 -9.33
CA LYS A 287 -0.25 6.84 -10.27
C LYS A 287 -0.21 8.37 -10.40
N LEU A 288 -0.10 9.08 -9.27
CA LEU A 288 -0.01 10.54 -9.26
C LEU A 288 1.29 11.05 -9.88
N ILE A 289 2.41 10.34 -9.66
CA ILE A 289 3.74 10.72 -10.15
C ILE A 289 3.81 10.69 -11.67
N ASP A 290 3.13 9.74 -12.30
CA ASP A 290 3.05 9.64 -13.77
C ASP A 290 2.43 10.88 -14.43
N LYS A 291 1.64 11.66 -13.67
CA LYS A 291 1.02 12.91 -14.13
C LYS A 291 1.93 14.13 -13.93
N TRP A 292 3.11 13.96 -13.36
CA TRP A 292 4.04 15.06 -13.13
C TRP A 292 4.72 15.45 -14.44
N GLU A 293 4.96 16.74 -14.62
CA GLU A 293 5.71 17.23 -15.78
C GLU A 293 7.12 16.65 -15.83
N ASN A 294 7.77 16.51 -14.66
CA ASN A 294 9.13 16.01 -14.54
C ASN A 294 9.24 15.04 -13.37
N LEU A 295 9.62 13.79 -13.65
CA LEU A 295 9.98 12.82 -12.63
C LEU A 295 11.40 13.11 -12.10
N PRO A 296 11.59 13.34 -10.79
CA PRO A 296 12.93 13.48 -10.23
C PRO A 296 13.79 12.25 -10.54
N PHE A 297 15.02 12.49 -11.01
CA PHE A 297 15.96 11.43 -11.40
C PHE A 297 15.51 10.57 -12.59
N ALA A 298 14.59 11.05 -13.44
CA ALA A 298 14.07 10.33 -14.60
C ALA A 298 15.18 9.68 -15.44
N ASP A 299 16.22 10.43 -15.78
CA ASP A 299 17.32 9.97 -16.63
C ASP A 299 18.06 8.77 -16.02
N TYR A 300 18.17 8.72 -14.69
CA TYR A 300 18.81 7.61 -13.98
C TYR A 300 17.86 6.42 -13.80
N LEU A 301 16.58 6.69 -13.53
CA LEU A 301 15.56 5.65 -13.33
C LEU A 301 15.23 4.92 -14.63
N THR A 302 15.21 5.64 -15.75
CA THR A 302 14.95 5.09 -17.10
C THR A 302 16.21 4.50 -17.76
N GLY A 303 17.38 4.69 -17.15
CA GLY A 303 18.65 4.19 -17.67
C GLY A 303 19.26 5.01 -18.80
N GLN A 304 18.71 6.19 -19.11
CA GLN A 304 19.28 7.12 -20.10
C GLN A 304 20.69 7.59 -19.68
N ILE A 305 20.91 7.84 -18.39
CA ILE A 305 22.24 8.17 -17.82
C ILE A 305 22.66 7.07 -16.85
N LYS A 306 23.82 6.43 -17.10
CA LYS A 306 24.33 5.32 -16.27
C LYS A 306 25.64 5.58 -15.56
N LYS A 307 26.48 6.50 -16.05
CA LYS A 307 27.85 6.71 -15.56
C LYS A 307 28.09 8.13 -15.04
N ASP A 308 27.67 9.12 -15.82
CA ASP A 308 27.98 10.52 -15.57
C ASP A 308 26.88 11.18 -14.73
N ILE A 309 26.88 10.87 -13.44
CA ILE A 309 25.96 11.52 -12.49
C ILE A 309 26.31 13.00 -12.37
N GLN A 310 25.31 13.87 -12.54
CA GLN A 310 25.47 15.31 -12.53
C GLN A 310 25.78 15.85 -11.12
N GLN A 311 26.24 17.10 -11.08
CA GLN A 311 26.42 17.83 -9.83
C GLN A 311 25.07 18.23 -9.24
N PRO A 312 24.94 18.26 -7.90
CA PRO A 312 23.73 18.76 -7.26
C PRO A 312 23.36 20.18 -7.72
N ILE A 313 22.06 20.44 -7.88
CA ILE A 313 21.50 21.73 -8.36
C ILE A 313 22.07 22.96 -7.63
N ILE A 314 22.48 22.82 -6.36
CA ILE A 314 23.13 23.91 -5.61
C ILE A 314 24.35 24.50 -6.33
N PHE A 315 25.14 23.69 -7.05
CA PHE A 315 26.33 24.16 -7.76
C PHE A 315 25.98 25.02 -8.99
N GLN A 316 24.79 24.84 -9.56
CA GLN A 316 24.26 25.71 -10.62
C GLN A 316 23.72 27.02 -10.03
N GLN A 317 23.14 26.98 -8.82
CA GLN A 317 22.57 28.13 -8.13
C GLN A 317 23.62 29.07 -7.50
N LEU A 318 24.80 28.55 -7.16
CA LEU A 318 25.94 29.33 -6.69
C LEU A 318 26.64 30.04 -7.87
N GLN A 319 25.92 30.96 -8.54
CA GLN A 319 26.42 31.71 -9.70
C GLN A 319 27.58 32.67 -9.35
N ASP A 320 27.61 33.16 -8.11
CA ASP A 320 28.71 33.98 -7.60
C ASP A 320 29.94 33.10 -7.32
N GLN A 321 31.00 33.30 -8.10
CA GLN A 321 32.26 32.56 -7.97
C GLN A 321 32.84 32.64 -6.55
N ASN A 322 32.75 33.79 -5.88
CA ASN A 322 33.26 33.95 -4.52
C ASN A 322 32.47 33.10 -3.52
N LYS A 323 31.15 33.01 -3.68
CA LYS A 323 30.32 32.13 -2.84
C LYS A 323 30.62 30.66 -3.12
N ARG A 324 30.86 30.28 -4.38
CA ARG A 324 31.23 28.92 -4.76
C ARG A 324 32.56 28.51 -4.13
N VAL A 325 33.59 29.35 -4.20
CA VAL A 325 34.90 29.08 -3.56
C VAL A 325 34.72 28.92 -2.04
N LYS A 326 34.01 29.85 -1.38
CA LYS A 326 33.73 29.75 0.06
C LYS A 326 32.98 28.48 0.46
N PHE A 327 32.06 28.02 -0.39
CA PHE A 327 31.33 26.77 -0.17
C PHE A 327 32.27 25.55 -0.27
N LEU A 328 33.11 25.50 -1.31
CA LEU A 328 34.09 24.42 -1.50
C LEU A 328 35.13 24.37 -0.38
N GLU A 329 35.64 25.52 0.04
CA GLU A 329 36.56 25.64 1.18
C GLU A 329 35.91 25.15 2.48
N ALA A 330 34.65 25.51 2.72
CA ALA A 330 33.92 25.05 3.90
C ALA A 330 33.75 23.52 3.93
N ILE A 331 33.41 22.90 2.78
CA ILE A 331 33.33 21.45 2.65
C ILE A 331 34.70 20.81 2.92
N THR A 332 35.74 21.31 2.26
CA THR A 332 37.10 20.74 2.34
C THR A 332 37.63 20.81 3.76
N LYS A 333 37.51 21.97 4.41
CA LYS A 333 37.88 22.15 5.82
C LYS A 333 37.09 21.23 6.73
N SER A 334 35.80 21.01 6.45
CA SER A 334 34.95 20.13 7.25
C SER A 334 35.31 18.65 7.11
N ILE A 335 35.73 18.21 5.92
CA ILE A 335 36.23 16.85 5.68
C ILE A 335 37.58 16.64 6.38
N GLN A 336 38.49 17.62 6.29
CA GLN A 336 39.83 17.55 6.90
C GLN A 336 39.81 17.55 8.44
N LYS A 337 38.75 18.07 9.08
CA LYS A 337 38.60 18.02 10.55
C LYS A 337 38.47 16.60 11.10
N ALA A 338 38.14 15.62 10.27
CA ALA A 338 37.88 14.25 10.69
C ALA A 338 38.93 13.30 10.10
N ASN A 339 39.35 12.32 10.90
CA ASN A 339 40.30 11.27 10.49
C ASN A 339 39.59 10.20 9.66
N PHE A 340 39.24 10.54 8.42
CA PHE A 340 38.71 9.57 7.47
C PHE A 340 39.84 8.76 6.83
N ASP A 341 39.59 7.47 6.63
CA ASP A 341 40.38 6.71 5.68
C ASP A 341 40.11 7.18 4.23
N LYS A 342 40.96 6.76 3.30
CA LYS A 342 40.89 7.16 1.89
C LYS A 342 39.53 6.83 1.26
N ASN A 343 38.91 5.72 1.63
CA ASN A 343 37.62 5.27 1.06
C ASN A 343 36.45 6.04 1.65
N GLN A 344 36.47 6.35 2.95
CA GLN A 344 35.47 7.17 3.62
C GLN A 344 35.50 8.62 3.10
N ALA A 345 36.69 9.18 2.88
CA ALA A 345 36.85 10.50 2.28
C ALA A 345 36.33 10.53 0.83
N ALA A 346 36.63 9.49 0.04
CA ALA A 346 36.10 9.34 -1.32
C ALA A 346 34.57 9.20 -1.35
N ALA A 347 33.99 8.45 -0.40
CA ALA A 347 32.54 8.32 -0.25
C ALA A 347 31.88 9.66 0.07
N LEU A 348 32.44 10.44 1.02
CA LEU A 348 31.93 11.78 1.35
C LEU A 348 32.03 12.75 0.17
N ASN A 349 33.16 12.77 -0.53
CA ASN A 349 33.30 13.58 -1.74
C ASN A 349 32.24 13.19 -2.77
N THR A 350 31.99 11.90 -2.96
CA THR A 350 30.93 11.43 -3.87
C THR A 350 29.56 11.96 -3.46
N CYS A 351 29.19 11.88 -2.17
CA CYS A 351 27.92 12.41 -1.66
C CYS A 351 27.78 13.94 -1.80
N MET A 352 28.89 14.69 -1.70
CA MET A 352 28.86 16.16 -1.78
C MET A 352 28.80 16.68 -3.23
N PHE A 353 29.38 15.95 -4.18
CA PHE A 353 29.59 16.43 -5.55
C PHE A 353 28.75 15.73 -6.62
N LYS A 354 28.07 14.63 -6.27
CA LYS A 354 27.12 13.95 -7.15
C LYS A 354 25.72 14.06 -6.58
N GLU A 355 24.73 14.35 -7.43
CA GLU A 355 23.33 14.46 -6.99
C GLU A 355 22.71 13.12 -6.58
N LEU A 356 23.30 12.01 -7.04
CA LEU A 356 22.98 10.65 -6.62
C LEU A 356 24.27 9.92 -6.22
N ALA A 357 24.29 9.35 -5.01
CA ALA A 357 25.42 8.60 -4.48
C ALA A 357 24.95 7.30 -3.81
N ILE A 358 25.58 6.19 -4.18
CA ILE A 358 25.37 4.88 -3.55
C ILE A 358 26.64 4.51 -2.79
N ILE A 359 26.56 4.44 -1.47
CA ILE A 359 27.69 4.08 -0.62
C ILE A 359 27.52 2.65 -0.13
N GLN A 360 28.37 1.76 -0.66
CA GLN A 360 28.47 0.39 -0.18
C GLN A 360 29.52 0.31 0.92
N GLY A 361 29.13 -0.21 2.08
CA GLY A 361 30.07 -0.49 3.16
C GLY A 361 29.80 -1.86 3.77
N PRO A 362 30.79 -2.76 3.84
CA PRO A 362 30.71 -3.98 4.65
C PRO A 362 30.44 -3.70 6.14
N PRO A 363 30.12 -4.71 6.95
CA PRO A 363 30.03 -4.57 8.40
C PRO A 363 31.32 -3.94 8.98
N GLY A 364 31.19 -2.99 9.89
CA GLY A 364 32.33 -2.34 10.55
C GLY A 364 33.03 -1.21 9.78
N THR A 365 32.72 -0.95 8.51
CA THR A 365 33.45 0.05 7.70
C THR A 365 33.02 1.51 7.90
N GLY A 366 32.30 1.80 8.98
CA GLY A 366 31.93 3.18 9.32
C GLY A 366 30.85 3.83 8.45
N LYS A 367 29.93 3.06 7.83
CA LYS A 367 28.79 3.64 7.06
C LYS A 367 28.02 4.71 7.84
N THR A 368 27.70 4.41 9.09
CA THR A 368 26.99 5.33 9.99
C THR A 368 27.82 6.59 10.27
N TYR A 369 29.14 6.43 10.41
CA TYR A 369 30.09 7.53 10.63
C TYR A 369 30.17 8.45 9.40
N VAL A 370 30.31 7.88 8.19
CA VAL A 370 30.26 8.61 6.91
C VAL A 370 28.93 9.37 6.76
N GLY A 371 27.80 8.69 6.98
CA GLY A 371 26.48 9.30 6.86
C GLY A 371 26.26 10.44 7.86
N GLU A 372 26.68 10.26 9.11
CA GLU A 372 26.57 11.31 10.13
C GLU A 372 27.45 12.52 9.76
N HIS A 373 28.68 12.31 9.32
CA HIS A 373 29.55 13.41 8.90
C HIS A 373 29.03 14.12 7.64
N PHE A 374 28.39 13.40 6.72
CA PHE A 374 27.71 14.03 5.59
C PHE A 374 26.63 15.01 6.07
N VAL A 375 25.77 14.58 7.00
CA VAL A 375 24.75 15.46 7.59
C VAL A 375 25.39 16.62 8.36
N ARG A 376 26.49 16.38 9.09
CA ARG A 376 27.26 17.45 9.77
C ARG A 376 27.74 18.50 8.78
N ILE A 377 28.36 18.10 7.66
CA ILE A 377 28.84 19.02 6.61
C ILE A 377 27.67 19.83 6.03
N LEU A 378 26.53 19.19 5.75
CA LEU A 378 25.32 19.89 5.29
C LEU A 378 24.85 20.93 6.32
N MET A 379 24.86 20.61 7.61
CA MET A 379 24.48 21.56 8.67
C MET A 379 25.48 22.72 8.80
N GLU A 380 26.78 22.46 8.73
CA GLU A 380 27.83 23.49 8.76
C GLU A 380 27.75 24.43 7.54
N THR A 381 27.30 23.91 6.40
CA THR A 381 27.17 24.67 5.16
C THR A 381 25.75 25.19 4.89
N LYS A 382 24.85 25.11 5.88
CA LYS A 382 23.42 25.48 5.73
C LYS A 382 23.18 26.88 5.16
N GLN A 383 24.06 27.83 5.44
CA GLN A 383 23.95 29.21 4.93
C GLN A 383 24.00 29.30 3.40
N PHE A 384 24.61 28.31 2.73
CA PHE A 384 24.74 28.28 1.27
C PHE A 384 23.53 27.65 0.57
N TRP A 385 22.74 26.82 1.27
CA TRP A 385 21.64 26.08 0.64
C TRP A 385 20.27 26.26 1.29
N LYS A 386 20.17 26.67 2.56
CA LYS A 386 18.91 26.60 3.32
C LYS A 386 17.92 27.71 2.99
N LYS A 387 18.35 28.86 2.47
CA LYS A 387 17.56 30.11 2.49
C LYS A 387 16.14 29.98 1.89
N GLU A 388 15.92 28.99 1.03
CA GLU A 388 14.61 28.64 0.45
C GLU A 388 14.42 27.12 0.26
N LYS A 389 15.15 26.26 1.00
CA LYS A 389 15.14 24.80 0.79
C LYS A 389 14.49 24.04 1.94
N GLY A 390 13.83 22.95 1.57
CA GLY A 390 13.16 22.02 2.48
C GLY A 390 14.11 21.32 3.46
N PRO A 391 13.56 20.59 4.45
CA PRO A 391 14.35 19.89 5.45
C PRO A 391 15.19 18.75 4.83
N ILE A 392 16.21 18.30 5.56
CA ILE A 392 16.89 17.04 5.24
C ILE A 392 15.94 15.89 5.62
N LEU A 393 15.47 15.14 4.62
CA LEU A 393 14.68 13.94 4.84
C LEU A 393 15.61 12.75 5.08
N LEU A 394 15.54 12.17 6.28
CA LEU A 394 16.29 10.99 6.65
C LEU A 394 15.35 9.77 6.69
N VAL A 395 15.64 8.76 5.87
CA VAL A 395 14.85 7.53 5.79
C VAL A 395 15.72 6.34 6.17
N CYS A 396 15.21 5.45 7.03
CA CYS A 396 15.87 4.20 7.41
C CYS A 396 14.84 3.08 7.38
N TYR A 397 15.29 1.87 7.03
CA TYR A 397 14.41 0.70 6.99
C TYR A 397 13.90 0.28 8.37
N THR A 398 14.70 0.45 9.42
CA THR A 398 14.33 0.09 10.80
C THR A 398 14.27 1.30 11.71
N ASN A 399 13.33 1.28 12.66
CA ASN A 399 13.29 2.28 13.72
C ASN A 399 14.63 2.34 14.45
N HIS A 400 15.17 1.20 14.88
CA HIS A 400 16.43 1.17 15.62
C HIS A 400 17.59 1.90 14.89
N ALA A 401 17.74 1.69 13.58
CA ALA A 401 18.78 2.39 12.81
C ALA A 401 18.55 3.90 12.78
N LEU A 402 17.29 4.34 12.65
CA LEU A 402 16.91 5.75 12.72
C LEU A 402 17.24 6.35 14.10
N ASP A 403 16.89 5.67 15.20
CA ASP A 403 17.17 6.13 16.57
C ASP A 403 18.66 6.34 16.80
N GLN A 404 19.46 5.34 16.41
CA GLN A 404 20.92 5.40 16.52
C GLN A 404 21.48 6.59 15.74
N PHE A 405 21.03 6.78 14.50
CA PHE A 405 21.50 7.87 13.65
C PHE A 405 21.09 9.25 14.19
N LEU A 406 19.84 9.40 14.65
CA LEU A 406 19.36 10.64 15.26
C LEU A 406 20.14 10.99 16.54
N ASN A 407 20.51 10.00 17.34
CA ASN A 407 21.35 10.24 18.53
C ASN A 407 22.74 10.79 18.18
N LEU A 408 23.29 10.42 17.01
CA LEU A 408 24.53 11.03 16.53
C LEU A 408 24.30 12.46 16.03
N ILE A 409 23.21 12.70 15.28
CA ILE A 409 22.86 14.04 14.76
C ILE A 409 22.57 15.06 15.87
N LYS A 410 22.03 14.62 17.02
CA LYS A 410 21.73 15.49 18.18
C LYS A 410 22.93 16.34 18.63
N LYS A 411 24.15 15.91 18.32
CA LYS A 411 25.39 16.68 18.58
C LYS A 411 25.48 17.98 17.77
N TYR A 412 24.84 18.04 16.60
CA TYR A 412 24.92 19.17 15.67
C TYR A 412 23.63 19.98 15.56
N THR A 413 22.47 19.35 15.79
CA THR A 413 21.18 20.04 15.76
C THR A 413 20.14 19.39 16.67
N LYS A 414 19.33 20.22 17.30
CA LYS A 414 18.10 19.81 18.03
C LYS A 414 16.83 20.04 17.20
N ASN A 415 16.94 20.68 16.04
CA ASN A 415 15.82 21.00 15.17
C ASN A 415 15.59 19.86 14.15
N PHE A 416 15.04 18.75 14.62
CA PHE A 416 14.56 17.66 13.77
C PHE A 416 13.26 17.09 14.31
N VAL A 417 12.44 16.55 13.41
CA VAL A 417 11.18 15.87 13.74
C VAL A 417 11.30 14.41 13.35
N ARG A 418 11.02 13.51 14.30
CA ARG A 418 10.97 12.07 14.04
C ARG A 418 9.55 11.66 13.69
N MET A 419 9.35 11.18 12.46
CA MET A 419 8.09 10.61 12.00
C MET A 419 8.07 9.10 12.31
N GLY A 420 7.05 8.62 13.05
CA GLY A 420 6.87 7.20 13.36
C GLY A 420 7.64 6.69 14.59
N GLY A 421 7.02 5.77 15.35
CA GLY A 421 7.64 5.10 16.51
C GLY A 421 6.72 4.95 17.72
N ARG A 422 6.96 3.92 18.55
CA ARG A 422 6.34 3.76 19.88
C ARG A 422 6.90 4.82 20.84
N LYS A 423 6.12 5.13 21.89
CA LYS A 423 6.27 6.21 22.89
C LYS A 423 7.65 6.43 23.55
N GLU A 424 8.68 5.62 23.29
CA GLU A 424 9.95 5.65 24.03
C GLU A 424 10.86 6.83 23.69
N LEU A 425 10.63 7.55 22.59
CA LEU A 425 11.32 8.83 22.29
C LEU A 425 10.37 10.04 22.14
N SER A 426 9.09 9.91 22.45
CA SER A 426 8.08 10.97 22.20
C SER A 426 8.12 12.13 23.19
N ASN A 427 9.04 12.17 24.15
CA ASN A 427 9.04 13.19 25.20
C ASN A 427 9.76 14.50 24.83
N SER A 428 10.37 14.62 23.64
CA SER A 428 11.18 15.81 23.33
C SER A 428 10.69 16.70 22.18
N VAL A 429 9.74 16.27 21.35
CA VAL A 429 9.16 17.15 20.32
C VAL A 429 7.74 16.68 19.98
N LYS A 430 6.72 17.36 20.51
CA LYS A 430 5.36 17.30 19.94
C LYS A 430 5.24 18.42 18.92
N PRO A 431 5.08 18.13 17.63
CA PRO A 431 4.90 19.19 16.64
C PRO A 431 3.44 19.67 16.59
N ALA A 432 3.23 20.98 16.44
CA ALA A 432 1.93 21.65 16.47
C ALA A 432 0.89 21.15 15.43
N TRP A 433 1.30 20.42 14.39
CA TRP A 433 0.37 19.78 13.45
C TRP A 433 -0.33 18.55 14.03
N LEU A 434 0.20 17.94 15.10
CA LEU A 434 -0.50 16.88 15.84
C LEU A 434 -1.76 17.43 16.53
N ASP A 435 -1.77 18.71 16.92
CA ASP A 435 -2.93 19.37 17.54
C ASP A 435 -4.04 19.64 16.51
N LYS A 436 -3.68 19.92 15.24
CA LYS A 436 -4.66 19.96 14.13
C LYS A 436 -5.33 18.60 13.87
N LEU A 437 -4.64 17.50 14.14
CA LEU A 437 -5.22 16.15 14.09
C LEU A 437 -6.19 15.87 15.23
N LEU A 438 -6.06 16.56 16.38
CA LEU A 438 -7.01 16.46 17.50
C LEU A 438 -8.33 17.19 17.20
N LEU A 439 -8.34 18.22 16.34
CA LEU A 439 -9.57 18.89 15.89
C LEU A 439 -10.53 17.98 15.09
N LYS A 440 -10.02 16.92 14.43
CA LYS A 440 -10.88 15.89 13.80
C LYS A 440 -11.78 15.16 14.81
N GLU A 441 -11.41 15.13 16.08
CA GLU A 441 -12.13 14.42 17.14
C GLU A 441 -13.50 15.04 17.46
N GLN A 442 -13.63 16.37 17.35
CA GLN A 442 -14.88 17.10 17.60
C GLN A 442 -15.85 17.03 16.41
N ARG A 443 -15.34 16.96 15.17
CA ARG A 443 -16.19 16.81 13.97
C ARG A 443 -16.90 15.46 13.94
N CYS A 444 -16.21 14.36 14.29
CA CYS A 444 -16.80 13.01 14.32
C CYS A 444 -17.97 12.84 15.33
N GLN A 445 -17.99 13.61 16.42
CA GLN A 445 -19.08 13.53 17.42
C GLN A 445 -20.39 14.18 16.95
N ARG A 446 -20.36 15.17 16.05
CA ARG A 446 -21.59 15.81 15.55
C ARG A 446 -22.35 14.93 14.55
N TYR A 447 -21.64 14.16 13.73
CA TYR A 447 -22.26 13.21 12.78
C TYR A 447 -22.85 11.97 13.47
N PHE A 448 -22.48 11.70 14.73
CA PHE A 448 -22.98 10.58 15.54
C PHE A 448 -24.49 10.68 15.81
N SER A 449 -25.04 11.88 16.01
CA SER A 449 -26.47 12.08 16.28
C SER A 449 -27.35 11.64 15.09
N GLN A 450 -26.94 11.95 13.87
CA GLN A 450 -27.75 11.71 12.66
C GLN A 450 -27.75 10.23 12.23
N TYR A 451 -26.68 9.48 12.49
CA TYR A 451 -26.64 8.03 12.25
C TYR A 451 -27.43 7.23 13.28
N CYS A 452 -27.46 7.69 14.55
CA CYS A 452 -28.31 7.10 15.58
C CYS A 452 -29.79 7.18 15.19
N ASP A 453 -30.23 8.29 14.58
CA ASP A 453 -31.60 8.44 14.08
C ASP A 453 -31.92 7.45 12.95
N ARG A 454 -30.96 7.18 12.04
CA ARG A 454 -31.10 6.15 10.98
C ARG A 454 -31.15 4.73 11.55
N ILE A 455 -30.27 4.37 12.50
CA ILE A 455 -30.29 3.05 13.15
C ILE A 455 -31.61 2.84 13.90
N GLN A 456 -32.13 3.88 14.57
CA GLN A 456 -33.44 3.85 15.22
C GLN A 456 -34.61 3.77 14.23
N SER A 457 -34.50 4.39 13.06
CA SER A 457 -35.49 4.25 11.99
C SER A 457 -35.48 2.82 11.41
N PHE A 458 -34.32 2.20 11.25
CA PHE A 458 -34.17 0.84 10.74
C PHE A 458 -34.63 -0.23 11.75
N SER A 459 -34.39 -0.02 13.05
CA SER A 459 -34.91 -0.88 14.10
C SER A 459 -36.45 -0.80 14.20
N LYS A 460 -37.04 0.37 13.91
CA LYS A 460 -38.49 0.55 13.76
C LYS A 460 -39.06 -0.12 12.50
N ILE A 461 -38.37 -0.05 11.37
CA ILE A 461 -38.80 -0.69 10.10
C ILE A 461 -38.72 -2.22 10.20
N SER A 462 -37.65 -2.75 10.79
CA SER A 462 -37.47 -4.20 10.98
C SER A 462 -38.43 -4.79 12.02
N SER A 463 -38.83 -4.02 13.04
CA SER A 463 -39.91 -4.42 13.95
C SER A 463 -41.29 -4.35 13.27
N GLN A 464 -41.56 -3.40 12.38
CA GLN A 464 -42.79 -3.36 11.58
C GLN A 464 -42.87 -4.50 10.55
N GLN A 465 -41.78 -4.87 9.88
CA GLN A 465 -41.77 -6.00 8.93
C GLN A 465 -41.94 -7.36 9.62
N ASN A 466 -41.49 -7.51 10.87
CA ASN A 466 -41.74 -8.73 11.66
C ASN A 466 -43.18 -8.83 12.19
N ILE A 467 -43.90 -7.72 12.30
CA ILE A 467 -45.34 -7.71 12.65
C ILE A 467 -46.20 -8.16 11.45
N PHE A 468 -45.74 -7.93 10.22
CA PHE A 468 -46.45 -8.40 9.01
C PHE A 468 -46.18 -9.87 8.65
N LYS A 469 -45.18 -10.52 9.25
CA LYS A 469 -44.89 -11.96 9.05
C LYS A 469 -45.52 -12.89 10.09
N THR A 470 -46.24 -12.37 11.08
CA THR A 470 -46.99 -13.16 12.09
C THR A 470 -48.51 -13.17 11.89
N LYS A 471 -48.99 -12.68 10.74
CA LYS A 471 -50.36 -12.94 10.26
C LYS A 471 -50.33 -13.34 8.80
N ILE A 472 -50.08 -14.63 8.54
CA ILE A 472 -50.75 -15.52 7.57
C ILE A 472 -50.37 -16.95 7.98
#